data_AF-A0A6B3I5X4-F1
#
_entry.id   AF-A0A6B3I5X4-F1
#
_cell.length_a   1.000
_cell.length_b   1.000
_cell.length_c   1.000
_cell.angle_alpha   90.00
_cell.angle_beta   90.00
_cell.angle_gamma   90.00
#
_symmetry.space_group_name_H-M   'P 1'
#
loop_
_entity.id
_entity.type
_entity.pdbx_description
1 polymer ?
#
loop_
_entity_poly.entity_id
_entity_poly.type
_entity_poly.pdbx_seq_one_letter_code
_entity_poly.pdbx_strand_id
1 'polypeptide(L)'
;VGKTAFVLELAHRLLDRFPDGQLYVDLCGTGRQGRPLTASDALEQLLVSLGVERSRMPADMAGRTTLYRSLLHGRRMLVVLDEALGADQLRPLIPRGSSCVLATGRQRFSGLAARDGAHVLT
;
A
#
# COMPACT_ATOMS: atom_id res chain seq x y z
N VAL A 1 -20.42 2.32 2.08
CA VAL A 1 -20.11 1.89 3.45
C VAL A 1 -19.87 0.39 3.39
N GLY A 2 -18.71 -0.11 3.83
CA GLY A 2 -18.34 -1.55 3.73
C GLY A 2 -17.01 -1.88 3.00
N LYS A 3 -16.26 -0.90 2.50
CA LYS A 3 -15.02 -1.13 1.72
C LYS A 3 -13.92 -1.81 2.54
N THR A 4 -13.69 -1.34 3.76
CA THR A 4 -12.70 -1.93 4.68
C THR A 4 -13.01 -3.39 4.98
N ALA A 5 -14.29 -3.72 5.27
CA ALA A 5 -14.71 -5.11 5.49
C ALA A 5 -14.52 -5.97 4.24
N PHE A 6 -14.87 -5.46 3.06
CA PHE A 6 -14.65 -6.14 1.78
C PHE A 6 -13.17 -6.36 1.46
N VAL A 7 -12.32 -5.38 1.76
CA VAL A 7 -10.87 -5.46 1.57
C VAL A 7 -10.26 -6.54 2.45
N LEU A 8 -10.65 -6.59 3.73
CA LEU A 8 -10.16 -7.61 4.65
C LEU A 8 -10.64 -9.01 4.25
N GLU A 9 -11.90 -9.15 3.86
CA GLU A 9 -12.45 -10.40 3.31
C GLU A 9 -11.68 -10.84 2.06
N LEU A 10 -11.44 -9.93 1.11
CA LEU A 10 -10.71 -10.23 -0.12
C LEU A 10 -9.23 -10.56 0.15
N ALA A 11 -8.59 -9.84 1.07
CA ALA A 11 -7.22 -10.11 1.48
C ALA A 11 -7.09 -11.53 2.07
N HIS A 12 -8.03 -11.95 2.94
CA HIS A 12 -8.05 -13.32 3.45
C HIS A 12 -8.21 -14.36 2.34
N ARG A 13 -9.12 -14.13 1.38
CA ARG A 13 -9.31 -15.06 0.24
C ARG A 13 -8.11 -15.15 -0.70
N LEU A 14 -7.22 -14.16 -0.69
CA LEU A 14 -6.03 -14.12 -1.53
C LEU A 14 -4.78 -14.67 -0.83
N LEU A 15 -4.87 -15.13 0.44
CA LEU A 15 -3.72 -15.62 1.21
C LEU A 15 -2.89 -16.66 0.44
N ASP A 16 -3.54 -17.64 -0.19
CA ASP A 16 -2.86 -18.72 -0.94
C ASP A 16 -2.03 -18.20 -2.13
N ARG A 17 -2.36 -17.01 -2.65
CA ARG A 17 -1.64 -16.37 -3.76
C ARG A 17 -0.44 -15.54 -3.29
N PHE A 18 -0.42 -15.13 -2.02
CA PHE A 18 0.63 -14.28 -1.44
C PHE A 18 1.28 -14.97 -0.23
N PRO A 19 2.07 -16.04 -0.45
CA PRO A 19 2.62 -16.90 0.61
C PRO A 19 3.63 -16.18 1.50
N ASP A 20 4.22 -15.08 1.02
CA ASP A 20 5.20 -14.31 1.78
C ASP A 20 4.56 -13.31 2.75
N GLY A 21 3.23 -13.17 2.71
CA GLY A 21 2.46 -12.42 3.69
C GLY A 21 1.71 -11.21 3.13
N GLN A 22 1.15 -10.43 4.05
CA GLN A 22 0.30 -9.29 3.75
C GLN A 22 0.67 -8.09 4.62
N LEU A 23 0.58 -6.89 4.04
CA LEU A 23 0.74 -5.62 4.72
C LEU A 23 -0.55 -4.82 4.59
N TYR A 24 -0.95 -4.13 5.65
CA TYR A 24 -2.14 -3.27 5.67
C TYR A 24 -1.77 -1.88 6.18
N VAL A 25 -2.22 -0.84 5.47
CA VAL A 25 -2.15 0.55 5.91
C VAL A 25 -3.47 1.24 5.61
N ASP A 26 -4.05 1.88 6.63
CA ASP A 26 -5.13 2.85 6.45
C ASP A 26 -4.52 4.23 6.16
N LEU A 27 -4.78 4.78 4.98
CA LEU A 27 -4.28 6.08 4.56
C LEU A 27 -5.08 7.25 5.13
N CYS A 28 -6.16 6.97 5.88
CA CYS A 28 -7.00 7.95 6.58
C CYS A 28 -7.57 9.04 5.66
N GLY A 29 -7.74 8.78 4.35
CA GLY A 29 -8.14 9.79 3.38
C GLY A 29 -9.55 10.34 3.57
N THR A 30 -10.38 9.72 4.41
CA THR A 30 -11.70 10.28 4.76
C THR A 30 -11.67 11.26 5.93
N GLY A 31 -10.54 11.39 6.62
CA GLY A 31 -10.41 12.26 7.80
C GLY A 31 -11.09 11.72 9.06
N ARG A 32 -11.76 10.56 9.00
CA ARG A 32 -12.53 9.99 10.12
C ARG A 32 -11.65 9.56 11.29
N GLN A 33 -10.41 9.17 11.01
CA GLN A 33 -9.45 8.70 12.01
C GLN A 33 -8.28 9.68 12.24
N GLY A 34 -8.35 10.89 11.67
CA GLY A 34 -7.30 11.91 11.78
C GLY A 34 -6.86 12.45 10.42
N ARG A 35 -5.71 13.12 10.40
CA ARG A 35 -5.14 13.67 9.16
C ARG A 35 -4.77 12.52 8.21
N PRO A 36 -5.07 12.63 6.90
CA PRO A 36 -4.60 11.67 5.92
C PRO A 36 -3.09 11.48 5.97
N LEU A 37 -2.64 10.23 5.86
CA LEU A 37 -1.22 9.91 5.87
C LEU A 37 -0.54 10.42 4.60
N THR A 38 0.68 10.94 4.72
CA THR A 38 1.51 11.15 3.53
C THR A 38 2.03 9.80 3.01
N ALA A 39 2.50 9.76 1.75
CA ALA A 39 3.16 8.57 1.23
C ALA A 39 4.39 8.17 2.07
N SER A 40 5.10 9.16 2.64
CA SER A 40 6.26 8.91 3.51
C SER A 40 5.86 8.28 4.85
N ASP A 41 4.72 8.69 5.43
CA ASP A 41 4.19 8.10 6.67
C ASP A 41 3.73 6.65 6.42
N ALA A 42 3.05 6.41 5.29
CA ALA A 42 2.63 5.07 4.89
C ALA A 42 3.83 4.14 4.65
N LEU A 43 4.88 4.63 3.98
CA LEU A 43 6.14 3.88 3.81
C LEU A 43 6.78 3.53 5.16
N GLU A 44 6.77 4.45 6.11
CA GLU A 44 7.31 4.20 7.45
C GLU A 44 6.57 3.04 8.14
N GLN A 45 5.24 3.05 8.09
CA GLN A 45 4.42 1.97 8.65
C GLN A 45 4.71 0.63 7.96
N LEU A 46 4.75 0.60 6.62
CA LEU A 46 5.07 -0.61 5.86
C LEU A 46 6.45 -1.16 6.22
N LEU A 47 7.45 -0.29 6.34
CA LEU A 47 8.82 -0.68 6.70
C LEU A 47 8.90 -1.22 8.13
N VAL A 48 8.20 -0.60 9.08
CA VAL A 48 8.10 -1.12 10.45
C VAL A 48 7.44 -2.50 10.46
N SER A 49 6.35 -2.70 9.72
CA SER A 49 5.70 -4.02 9.58
C SER A 49 6.58 -5.08 8.91
N LEU A 50 7.52 -4.66 8.06
CA LEU A 50 8.55 -5.51 7.47
C LEU A 50 9.74 -5.80 8.41
N GLY A 51 9.71 -5.29 9.65
CA GLY A 51 10.73 -5.49 10.67
C GLY A 51 11.88 -4.48 10.63
N VAL A 52 11.74 -3.36 9.91
CA VAL A 52 12.76 -2.30 9.88
C VAL A 52 12.64 -1.44 11.15
N GLU A 53 13.72 -1.38 11.91
CA GLU A 53 13.82 -0.49 13.07
C GLU A 53 13.80 0.99 12.64
N ARG A 54 13.14 1.84 13.43
CA ARG A 54 13.07 3.29 13.17
C ARG A 54 14.45 3.96 13.11
N SER A 55 15.42 3.45 13.85
CA SER A 55 16.83 3.90 13.83
C SER A 55 17.51 3.71 12.47
N ARG A 56 17.05 2.74 11.66
CA ARG A 56 17.56 2.44 10.32
C ARG A 56 16.70 3.03 9.21
N MET A 57 15.66 3.79 9.57
CA MET A 57 14.74 4.39 8.62
C MET A 57 15.44 5.51 7.84
N PRO A 58 15.42 5.49 6.50
CA PRO A 58 15.88 6.63 5.73
C PRO A 58 15.09 7.90 6.07
N ALA A 59 15.76 9.04 6.12
CA ALA A 59 15.14 10.32 6.48
C ALA A 59 14.20 10.84 5.39
N ASP A 60 14.51 10.55 4.12
CA ASP A 60 13.74 11.01 2.98
C ASP A 60 12.85 9.90 2.37
N MET A 61 11.81 10.35 1.66
CA MET A 61 10.83 9.48 1.02
C MET A 61 11.44 8.58 -0.07
N ALA A 62 12.45 9.06 -0.80
CA ALA A 62 13.06 8.31 -1.90
C ALA A 62 13.86 7.12 -1.37
N GLY A 63 14.62 7.32 -0.28
CA GLY A 63 15.31 6.27 0.47
C GLY A 63 14.34 5.25 1.03
N ARG A 64 13.26 5.69 1.68
CA ARG A 64 12.20 4.80 2.18
C ARG A 64 11.56 3.96 1.07
N THR A 65 11.26 4.59 -0.07
CA THR A 65 10.70 3.91 -1.26
C THR A 65 11.66 2.85 -1.79
N THR A 66 12.96 3.18 -1.84
CA THR A 66 14.00 2.27 -2.34
C THR A 66 14.13 1.06 -1.42
N LEU A 67 14.26 1.29 -0.11
CA LEU A 67 14.34 0.23 0.89
C LEU A 67 13.10 -0.68 0.84
N TYR A 68 11.91 -0.10 0.77
CA TYR A 68 10.65 -0.83 0.67
C TYR A 68 10.63 -1.77 -0.55
N ARG A 69 11.01 -1.25 -1.72
CA ARG A 69 11.08 -2.05 -2.96
C ARG A 69 12.14 -3.13 -2.90
N SER A 70 13.30 -2.85 -2.29
CA SER A 70 14.36 -3.85 -2.08
C SER A 70 13.91 -4.98 -1.17
N LEU A 71 13.17 -4.69 -0.09
CA LEU A 71 12.66 -5.71 0.83
C LEU A 71 11.57 -6.59 0.21
N LEU A 72 10.78 -6.04 -0.71
CA LEU A 72 9.75 -6.78 -1.45
C LEU A 72 10.28 -7.48 -2.70
N HIS A 73 11.52 -7.21 -3.10
CA HIS A 73 12.11 -7.84 -4.28
C HIS A 73 12.17 -9.36 -4.09
N GLY A 74 11.63 -10.11 -5.06
CA GLY A 74 11.56 -11.57 -5.02
C GLY A 74 10.46 -12.14 -4.12
N ARG A 75 9.71 -11.31 -3.38
CA ARG A 75 8.57 -11.73 -2.56
C ARG A 75 7.25 -11.55 -3.30
N ARG A 76 6.29 -12.43 -2.99
CA ARG A 76 4.89 -12.36 -3.40
C ARG A 76 4.05 -11.95 -2.18
N MET A 77 3.97 -10.65 -1.93
CA MET A 77 3.16 -10.10 -0.84
C MET A 77 1.93 -9.37 -1.38
N LEU A 78 0.87 -9.33 -0.57
CA LEU A 78 -0.27 -8.44 -0.80
C LEU A 78 -0.13 -7.17 0.05
N VAL A 79 -0.20 -6.01 -0.59
CA VAL A 79 -0.13 -4.71 0.09
C VAL A 79 -1.49 -4.05 -0.02
N VAL A 80 -2.14 -3.86 1.11
CA VAL A 80 -3.48 -3.30 1.22
C VAL A 80 -3.40 -1.85 1.67
N LEU A 81 -3.94 -0.94 0.86
CA LEU A 81 -3.92 0.51 1.08
C LEU A 81 -5.36 1.03 1.14
N ASP A 82 -5.91 1.19 2.34
CA ASP A 82 -7.30 1.62 2.52
C ASP A 82 -7.42 3.15 2.52
N GLU A 83 -8.55 3.68 2.07
CA GLU A 83 -8.88 5.10 2.07
C GLU A 83 -7.85 6.05 1.40
N ALA A 84 -7.29 5.68 0.25
CA ALA A 84 -6.37 6.55 -0.48
C ALA A 84 -7.03 7.84 -0.98
N LEU A 85 -6.27 8.94 -0.92
CA LEU A 85 -6.66 10.26 -1.43
C LEU A 85 -6.51 10.37 -2.94
N GLY A 86 -5.53 9.68 -3.53
CA GLY A 86 -5.28 9.78 -4.96
C GLY A 86 -4.05 9.00 -5.43
N ALA A 87 -3.83 9.02 -6.75
CA ALA A 87 -2.78 8.27 -7.41
C ALA A 87 -1.36 8.64 -6.96
N ASP A 88 -1.09 9.92 -6.71
CA ASP A 88 0.23 10.39 -6.33
C ASP A 88 0.66 9.88 -4.94
N GLN A 89 -0.31 9.65 -4.04
CA GLN A 89 -0.07 9.02 -2.75
C GLN A 89 0.28 7.52 -2.90
N LEU A 90 -0.30 6.85 -3.90
CA LEU A 90 -0.13 5.41 -4.11
C LEU A 90 1.17 5.06 -4.84
N ARG A 91 1.59 5.86 -5.84
CA ARG A 91 2.76 5.52 -6.70
C ARG A 91 4.04 5.13 -5.93
N PRO A 92 4.44 5.80 -4.84
CA PRO A 92 5.62 5.40 -4.07
C PRO A 92 5.43 4.07 -3.32
N LEU A 93 4.17 3.70 -3.02
CA LEU A 93 3.77 2.49 -2.30
C LEU A 93 3.59 1.28 -3.22
N ILE A 94 3.71 1.46 -4.54
CA ILE A 94 3.59 0.35 -5.50
C ILE A 94 4.94 -0.40 -5.57
N PRO A 95 4.99 -1.68 -5.17
CA PRO A 95 6.17 -2.51 -5.32
C PRO A 95 6.36 -2.91 -6.79
N ARG A 96 7.55 -3.42 -7.12
CA ARG A 96 7.85 -3.97 -8.44
C ARG A 96 7.95 -5.49 -8.33
N GLY A 97 7.60 -6.19 -9.42
CA GLY A 97 7.69 -7.65 -9.49
C GLY A 97 6.40 -8.36 -9.06
N SER A 98 6.53 -9.43 -8.29
CA SER A 98 5.45 -10.40 -8.04
C SER A 98 4.51 -10.05 -6.88
N SER A 99 4.75 -8.94 -6.19
CA SER A 99 3.84 -8.42 -5.15
C SER A 99 2.72 -7.59 -5.77
N CYS A 100 1.55 -7.55 -5.14
CA CYS A 100 0.39 -6.79 -5.64
C CYS A 100 -0.09 -5.76 -4.62
N VAL A 101 -0.71 -4.70 -5.12
CA VAL A 101 -1.38 -3.68 -4.30
C VAL A 101 -2.89 -3.78 -4.50
N LEU A 102 -3.63 -3.83 -3.38
CA LEU A 102 -5.07 -3.62 -3.33
C LEU A 102 -5.32 -2.28 -2.65
N ALA A 103 -5.81 -1.30 -3.39
CA ALA A 103 -6.10 0.02 -2.85
C ALA A 103 -7.59 0.33 -2.90
N THR A 104 -8.11 1.04 -1.89
CA THR A 104 -9.43 1.68 -1.98
C THR A 104 -9.30 3.18 -1.88
N GLY A 105 -10.34 3.88 -2.32
CA GLY A 105 -10.46 5.32 -2.13
C GLY A 105 -11.84 5.82 -2.51
N ARG A 106 -11.99 7.15 -2.49
CA ARG A 106 -13.20 7.84 -2.93
C ARG A 106 -13.02 8.61 -4.23
N GLN A 107 -11.80 9.01 -4.56
CA GLN A 107 -11.50 9.68 -5.82
C GLN A 107 -11.35 8.66 -6.95
N ARG A 108 -11.64 9.09 -8.18
CA ARG A 108 -11.35 8.28 -9.38
C ARG A 108 -9.83 8.22 -9.54
N PHE A 109 -9.25 7.02 -9.52
CA PHE A 109 -7.82 6.80 -9.76
C PHE A 109 -7.46 6.86 -11.25
N SER A 110 -8.02 7.81 -11.99
CA SER A 110 -7.74 8.01 -13.41
C SER A 110 -6.25 8.35 -13.60
N GLY A 111 -5.48 7.39 -14.11
CA GLY A 111 -4.03 7.49 -14.30
C GLY A 111 -3.23 6.30 -13.78
N LEU A 112 -3.71 5.60 -12.73
CA LEU A 112 -3.05 4.39 -12.21
C LEU A 112 -3.25 3.20 -13.17
N ALA A 113 -4.46 3.05 -13.72
CA ALA A 113 -4.78 1.98 -14.65
C ALA A 113 -3.98 2.07 -15.96
N ALA A 114 -3.66 3.28 -16.40
CA ALA A 114 -2.97 3.52 -17.67
C ALA A 114 -1.44 3.38 -17.58
N ARG A 115 -0.84 3.54 -16.39
CA ARG A 115 0.63 3.59 -16.23
C ARG A 115 1.21 2.50 -15.35
N ASP A 116 0.42 1.98 -14.42
CA ASP A 116 0.89 1.09 -13.35
C ASP A 116 0.19 -0.29 -13.39
N GLY A 117 -0.53 -0.61 -14.46
CA GLY A 117 -1.23 -1.89 -14.64
C GLY A 117 -2.38 -2.10 -13.65
N ALA A 118 -2.95 -1.03 -13.08
CA ALA A 118 -4.00 -1.15 -12.09
C ALA A 118 -5.35 -1.57 -12.72
N HIS A 119 -6.03 -2.51 -12.08
CA HIS A 119 -7.39 -2.90 -12.43
C HIS A 119 -8.38 -2.27 -11.46
N VAL A 120 -9.33 -1.49 -11.99
CA VAL A 120 -10.42 -0.93 -11.19
C VAL A 120 -11.52 -1.98 -11.05
N LEU A 121 -11.79 -2.42 -9.82
CA LEU A 121 -12.95 -3.23 -9.49
C LEU A 121 -14.10 -2.25 -9.17
N THR A 122 -15.03 -2.12 -10.11
CA THR A 122 -16.29 -1.35 -9.95
C THR A 122 -17.44 -2.23 -9.50
#